data_AF-A0A0M8XUE8-F1
#
_entry.id   AF-A0A0M8XUE8-F1
#
_cell.length_a   1.000
_cell.length_b   1.000
_cell.length_c   1.000
_cell.angle_alpha   90.00
_cell.angle_beta   90.00
_cell.angle_gamma   90.00
#
_symmetry.space_group_name_H-M   'P 1'
#
loop_
_entity.id
_entity.type
_entity.pdbx_description
1 polymer ?
#
loop_
_entity_poly.entity_id
_entity_poly.type
_entity_poly.pdbx_seq_one_letter_code
_entity_poly.pdbx_strand_id
1 'polypeptide(L)'
;MVDKPGAGEPGAPSGTDRSIGELVSDATDNLSRLVRLEIKLAKLEAKADAVKIGKGIGEFLAAGVILHLFAILLSVTIGLGLWEIFDLPLWGAFGIVTLFYLLVAAAFVLVALINFRRRQGLVRTAETSSRLVAILRGEIRPPKGDRSVATSERAPASSDSAA
;
A
#
# COMPACT_ATOMS: atom_id res chain seq x y z
N MET A 1 -54.64 10.21 9.11
CA MET A 1 -55.12 10.75 7.82
C MET A 1 -54.09 11.76 7.37
N VAL A 2 -53.16 11.34 6.52
CA VAL A 2 -52.13 12.19 5.91
C VAL A 2 -52.05 11.76 4.46
N ASP A 3 -52.24 12.72 3.57
CA ASP A 3 -52.56 12.51 2.16
C ASP A 3 -51.45 11.82 1.37
N LYS A 4 -51.91 10.91 0.51
CA LYS A 4 -51.14 10.22 -0.51
C LYS A 4 -50.89 11.22 -1.66
N PRO A 5 -49.65 11.65 -1.93
CA PRO A 5 -49.37 12.46 -3.09
C PRO A 5 -49.61 11.61 -4.35
N GLY A 6 -50.31 12.21 -5.30
CA GLY A 6 -50.93 11.55 -6.44
C GLY A 6 -50.02 10.61 -7.20
N ALA A 7 -50.62 9.49 -7.61
CA ALA A 7 -50.17 8.71 -8.74
C ALA A 7 -50.26 9.58 -10.00
N GLY A 8 -49.21 10.34 -10.27
CA GLY A 8 -48.92 10.80 -11.63
C GLY A 8 -48.23 9.65 -12.34
N GLU A 9 -48.98 8.90 -13.15
CA GLU A 9 -48.40 8.00 -14.14
C GLU A 9 -47.46 8.82 -15.05
N PRO A 10 -46.17 8.50 -15.12
CA PRO A 10 -45.32 9.04 -16.15
C PRO A 10 -45.75 8.40 -17.47
N GLY A 11 -46.20 9.25 -18.40
CA GLY A 11 -46.87 8.87 -19.63
C GLY A 11 -46.21 7.72 -20.38
N ALA A 12 -47.00 6.70 -20.66
CA ALA A 12 -46.86 5.95 -21.90
C ALA A 12 -47.65 6.70 -22.98
N PRO A 13 -46.98 7.11 -24.07
CA PRO A 13 -47.55 6.83 -25.37
C PRO A 13 -46.68 5.82 -26.11
N SER A 14 -47.32 4.67 -26.38
CA SER A 14 -47.31 3.92 -27.65
C SER A 14 -45.98 3.43 -28.22
N GLY A 15 -45.98 2.14 -28.58
CA GLY A 15 -44.96 1.50 -29.39
C GLY A 15 -44.53 2.35 -30.59
N THR A 16 -43.27 2.76 -30.55
CA THR A 16 -42.37 2.82 -31.69
C THR A 16 -41.05 2.36 -31.08
N ASP A 17 -40.47 1.31 -31.63
CA ASP A 17 -39.27 0.64 -31.10
C ASP A 17 -38.28 1.64 -30.52
N ARG A 18 -38.17 1.66 -29.18
CA ARG A 18 -37.21 2.53 -28.49
C ARG A 18 -35.87 2.21 -29.11
N SER A 19 -35.27 3.18 -29.79
CA SER A 19 -34.15 2.86 -30.67
C SER A 19 -33.05 2.23 -29.82
N ILE A 20 -32.37 1.21 -30.36
CA ILE A 20 -31.27 0.55 -29.65
C ILE A 20 -30.24 1.58 -29.16
N GLY A 21 -30.08 2.70 -29.87
CA GLY A 21 -29.22 3.82 -29.46
C GLY A 21 -29.65 4.52 -28.17
N GLU A 22 -30.96 4.67 -27.93
CA GLU A 22 -31.50 5.33 -26.75
C GLU A 22 -31.38 4.43 -25.50
N LEU A 23 -31.61 3.12 -25.67
CA LEU A 23 -31.39 2.12 -24.60
C LEU A 23 -29.90 1.99 -24.22
N VAL A 24 -29.01 2.03 -25.21
CA VAL A 24 -27.55 2.01 -24.98
C VAL A 24 -27.09 3.30 -24.32
N SER A 25 -27.64 4.45 -24.70
CA SER A 25 -27.37 5.75 -24.06
C SER A 25 -27.76 5.72 -22.57
N ASP A 26 -28.97 5.29 -22.25
CA ASP A 26 -29.45 5.18 -20.85
C ASP A 26 -28.63 4.18 -20.03
N ALA A 27 -28.25 3.04 -20.61
CA ALA A 27 -27.40 2.05 -19.94
C ALA A 27 -26.00 2.61 -19.66
N THR A 28 -25.43 3.36 -20.60
CA THR A 28 -24.12 4.02 -20.45
C THR A 28 -24.15 5.12 -19.39
N ASP A 29 -25.24 5.89 -19.33
CA ASP A 29 -25.45 6.91 -18.31
C ASP A 29 -25.61 6.31 -16.92
N ASN A 30 -26.35 5.20 -16.80
CA ASN A 30 -26.49 4.48 -15.53
C ASN A 30 -25.18 3.86 -15.06
N LEU A 31 -24.40 3.27 -15.96
CA LEU A 31 -23.05 2.78 -15.64
C LEU A 31 -22.13 3.93 -15.19
N SER A 32 -22.18 5.07 -15.90
CA SER A 32 -21.41 6.27 -15.54
C SER A 32 -21.79 6.80 -14.15
N ARG A 33 -23.07 6.71 -13.77
CA ARG A 33 -23.54 7.06 -12.42
C ARG A 33 -23.00 6.10 -11.36
N LEU A 34 -23.03 4.78 -11.60
CA LEU A 34 -22.49 3.78 -10.67
C LEU A 34 -20.99 3.97 -10.43
N VAL A 35 -20.20 4.10 -11.50
CA VAL A 35 -18.75 4.33 -11.39
C VAL A 35 -18.46 5.59 -10.59
N ARG A 36 -19.21 6.68 -10.83
CA ARG A 36 -19.01 7.95 -10.12
C ARG A 36 -19.44 7.85 -8.64
N LEU A 37 -20.42 7.02 -8.31
CA LEU A 37 -20.82 6.73 -6.93
C LEU A 37 -19.79 5.88 -6.21
N GLU A 38 -19.25 4.85 -6.87
CA GLU A 38 -18.25 3.96 -6.30
C GLU A 38 -16.93 4.70 -6.04
N ILE A 39 -16.53 5.62 -6.95
CA ILE A 39 -15.42 6.54 -6.71
C ILE A 39 -15.71 7.48 -5.52
N LYS A 40 -16.94 8.00 -5.40
CA LYS A 40 -17.31 8.84 -4.26
C LYS A 40 -17.23 8.04 -2.95
N LEU A 41 -17.71 6.81 -2.93
CA LEU A 41 -17.66 5.94 -1.76
C LEU A 41 -16.21 5.60 -1.40
N ALA A 42 -15.40 5.16 -2.35
CA ALA A 42 -13.98 4.87 -2.16
C ALA A 42 -13.23 6.10 -1.63
N LYS A 43 -13.56 7.30 -2.11
CA LYS A 43 -12.97 8.55 -1.61
C LYS A 43 -13.39 8.85 -0.16
N LEU A 44 -14.62 8.53 0.23
CA LEU A 44 -15.09 8.69 1.61
C LEU A 44 -14.41 7.69 2.54
N GLU A 45 -14.31 6.43 2.13
CA GLU A 45 -13.64 5.38 2.88
C GLU A 45 -12.14 5.69 3.03
N ALA A 46 -11.47 6.07 1.95
CA ALA A 46 -10.07 6.49 1.99
C ALA A 46 -9.83 7.67 2.94
N LYS A 47 -10.76 8.63 3.01
CA LYS A 47 -10.69 9.74 3.98
C LYS A 47 -10.88 9.25 5.41
N ALA A 48 -11.87 8.38 5.65
CA ALA A 48 -12.12 7.83 6.98
C ALA A 48 -10.91 7.03 7.46
N ASP A 49 -10.30 6.23 6.60
CA ASP A 49 -9.10 5.47 6.91
C ASP A 49 -7.88 6.37 7.13
N ALA A 50 -7.71 7.42 6.33
CA ALA A 50 -6.66 8.41 6.57
C ALA A 50 -6.79 9.07 7.96
N VAL A 51 -8.01 9.39 8.40
CA VAL A 51 -8.24 9.94 9.75
C VAL A 51 -7.93 8.92 10.84
N LYS A 52 -8.36 7.66 10.68
CA LYS A 52 -8.06 6.59 11.65
C LYS A 52 -6.55 6.36 11.77
N ILE A 53 -5.85 6.26 10.64
CA ILE A 53 -4.39 6.13 10.60
C ILE A 53 -3.73 7.36 11.24
N GLY A 54 -4.20 8.57 10.91
CA GLY A 54 -3.71 9.81 11.49
C GLY A 54 -3.86 9.86 13.02
N LYS A 55 -5.01 9.43 13.55
CA LYS A 55 -5.24 9.33 14.99
C LYS A 55 -4.30 8.32 15.64
N GLY A 56 -4.13 7.14 15.03
CA GLY A 56 -3.20 6.12 15.53
C GLY A 56 -1.75 6.60 15.57
N ILE A 57 -1.30 7.32 14.53
CA ILE A 57 0.02 7.95 14.50
C ILE A 57 0.14 9.02 15.60
N GLY A 58 -0.89 9.85 15.78
CA GLY A 58 -0.92 10.89 16.83
C GLY A 58 -0.80 10.31 18.24
N GLU A 59 -1.57 9.26 18.54
CA GLU A 59 -1.52 8.56 19.83
C GLU A 59 -0.17 7.88 20.05
N PHE A 60 0.40 7.26 19.02
CA PHE A 60 1.72 6.63 19.10
C PHE A 60 2.84 7.66 19.34
N LEU A 61 2.79 8.82 18.67
CA LEU A 61 3.75 9.90 18.90
C LEU A 61 3.62 10.47 20.33
N ALA A 62 2.39 10.70 20.80
CA ALA A 62 2.14 11.18 22.16
C ALA A 62 2.68 10.19 23.21
N ALA A 63 2.37 8.89 23.06
CA ALA A 63 2.91 7.85 23.91
C ALA A 63 4.44 7.77 23.84
N GLY A 64 5.01 7.92 22.64
CA GLY A 64 6.46 7.97 22.42
C GLY A 64 7.15 9.09 23.18
N VAL A 65 6.58 10.30 23.17
CA VAL A 65 7.11 11.45 23.94
C VAL A 65 7.05 11.18 25.44
N ILE A 66 5.92 10.69 25.95
CA ILE A 66 5.76 10.38 27.38
C ILE A 66 6.75 9.29 27.81
N LEU A 67 6.88 8.21 27.03
CA LEU A 67 7.84 7.14 27.29
C LEU A 67 9.28 7.63 27.23
N HIS A 68 9.60 8.57 26.34
CA HIS A 68 10.93 9.15 26.27
C HIS A 68 11.26 9.95 27.53
N LEU A 69 10.34 10.79 28.02
CA LEU A 69 10.52 11.52 29.28
C LEU A 69 10.64 10.56 30.48
N PHE A 70 9.80 9.52 30.51
CA PHE A 70 9.88 8.48 31.53
C PHE A 70 11.23 7.76 31.49
N ALA A 71 11.76 7.43 30.30
CA ALA A 71 13.06 6.79 30.16
C ALA A 71 14.19 7.67 30.69
N ILE A 72 14.15 8.99 30.48
CA ILE A 72 15.14 9.93 31.04
C ILE A 72 15.09 9.90 32.58
N LEU A 73 13.90 10.03 33.17
CA LEU A 73 13.73 9.99 34.62
C LEU A 73 14.19 8.65 35.20
N LEU A 74 13.80 7.54 34.56
CA LEU A 74 14.21 6.20 34.95
C LEU A 74 15.74 6.03 34.84
N SER A 75 16.38 6.60 33.82
CA SER A 75 17.84 6.57 33.67
C SER A 75 18.55 7.21 34.86
N VAL A 76 18.04 8.35 35.33
CA VAL A 76 18.59 9.03 36.51
C VAL A 76 18.37 8.19 37.76
N THR A 77 17.15 7.68 37.98
CA THR A 77 16.84 6.82 39.13
C THR A 77 17.73 5.58 39.17
N ILE A 78 17.91 4.89 38.04
CA ILE A 78 18.77 3.71 37.94
C ILE A 78 20.23 4.11 38.14
N GLY A 79 20.70 5.18 37.50
CA GLY A 79 22.09 5.65 37.64
C GLY A 79 22.45 5.98 39.08
N LEU A 80 21.57 6.70 39.79
CA LEU A 80 21.76 7.00 41.22
C LEU A 80 21.68 5.72 42.08
N GLY A 81 20.74 4.82 41.77
CA GLY A 81 20.64 3.54 42.48
C GLY A 81 21.90 2.67 42.30
N LEU A 82 22.46 2.61 41.09
CA LEU A 82 23.70 1.88 40.82
C LEU A 82 24.90 2.52 41.53
N TRP A 83 24.94 3.85 41.60
CA TRP A 83 25.96 4.57 42.34
C TRP A 83 25.94 4.18 43.82
N GLU A 84 24.77 4.28 44.47
CA GLU A 84 24.63 4.02 45.91
C GLU A 84 24.80 2.53 46.28
N ILE A 85 24.28 1.61 45.46
CA ILE A 85 24.29 0.17 45.78
C ILE A 85 25.66 -0.48 45.55
N PHE A 86 26.37 -0.05 44.50
CA PHE A 86 27.62 -0.68 44.08
C PHE A 86 28.86 0.19 44.34
N ASP A 87 28.68 1.35 44.99
CA ASP A 87 29.73 2.34 45.28
C ASP A 87 30.57 2.70 44.04
N LEU A 88 29.90 2.74 42.89
CA LEU A 88 30.51 3.02 41.59
C LEU A 88 30.78 4.51 41.44
N PRO A 89 31.85 4.96 40.76
CA PRO A 89 31.93 6.37 40.39
C PRO A 89 30.76 6.73 39.47
N LEU A 90 30.24 7.96 39.58
CA LEU A 90 29.05 8.42 38.83
C LEU A 90 29.14 8.11 37.32
N TRP A 91 30.31 8.32 36.71
CA TRP A 91 30.52 8.03 35.28
C TRP A 91 30.34 6.54 34.96
N GLY A 92 30.69 5.63 35.87
CA GLY A 92 30.53 4.19 35.72
C GLY A 92 29.06 3.76 35.81
N ALA A 93 28.33 4.30 36.79
CA ALA A 93 26.91 3.99 36.96
C ALA A 93 26.07 4.44 35.74
N PHE A 94 26.25 5.69 35.29
CA PHE A 94 25.58 6.19 34.08
C PHE A 94 26.12 5.54 32.80
N GLY A 95 27.39 5.11 32.79
CA GLY A 95 27.98 4.33 31.70
C GLY A 95 27.28 3.00 31.48
N ILE A 96 26.92 2.28 32.55
CA ILE A 96 26.17 1.02 32.47
C ILE A 96 24.77 1.25 31.90
N VAL A 97 24.06 2.27 32.36
CA VAL A 97 22.74 2.65 31.84
C VAL A 97 22.83 3.00 30.34
N THR A 98 23.86 3.74 29.95
CA THR A 98 24.12 4.09 28.55
C THR A 98 24.37 2.85 27.69
N LEU A 99 25.19 1.92 28.18
CA LEU A 99 25.48 0.67 27.49
C LEU A 99 24.21 -0.18 27.31
N PHE A 100 23.34 -0.22 28.32
CA PHE A 100 22.04 -0.89 28.22
C PHE A 100 21.18 -0.31 27.08
N TYR A 101 21.04 1.02 27.00
CA TYR A 101 20.30 1.65 25.91
C TYR A 101 20.94 1.40 24.54
N LEU A 102 22.27 1.34 24.46
CA LEU A 102 22.98 1.05 23.23
C LEU A 102 22.68 -0.38 22.74
N LEU A 103 22.62 -1.36 23.65
CA LEU A 103 22.23 -2.74 23.31
C LEU A 103 20.77 -2.81 22.83
N VAL A 104 19.86 -2.12 23.50
CA VAL A 104 18.45 -2.02 23.08
C VAL A 104 18.34 -1.40 21.69
N ALA A 105 19.05 -0.29 21.43
CA ALA A 105 19.07 0.37 20.14
C ALA A 105 19.64 -0.55 19.04
N ALA A 106 20.74 -1.27 19.31
CA ALA A 106 21.31 -2.23 18.39
C ALA A 106 20.33 -3.35 18.03
N ALA A 107 19.58 -3.87 19.00
CA ALA A 107 18.53 -4.86 18.76
C ALA A 107 17.42 -4.33 17.86
N PHE A 108 16.94 -3.11 18.08
CA PHE A 108 15.95 -2.47 17.22
C PHE A 108 16.46 -2.27 15.79
N VAL A 109 17.69 -1.80 15.62
CA VAL A 109 18.32 -1.65 14.30
C VAL A 109 18.41 -3.01 13.59
N LEU A 110 18.80 -4.06 14.30
CA LEU A 110 18.88 -5.41 13.74
C LEU A 110 17.50 -5.92 13.28
N VAL A 111 16.48 -5.79 14.11
CA VAL A 111 15.10 -6.16 13.77
C VAL A 111 14.60 -5.34 12.57
N ALA A 112 14.88 -4.04 12.55
CA ALA A 112 14.51 -3.16 11.44
C ALA A 112 15.18 -3.60 10.13
N LEU A 113 16.48 -3.93 10.16
CA LEU A 113 17.21 -4.43 8.99
C LEU A 113 16.67 -5.77 8.49
N ILE A 114 16.35 -6.71 9.40
CA ILE A 114 15.75 -8.00 9.05
C ILE A 114 14.39 -7.78 8.36
N ASN A 115 13.56 -6.91 8.93
CA ASN A 115 12.24 -6.61 8.39
C ASN A 115 12.33 -5.87 7.04
N PHE A 116 13.28 -4.95 6.91
CA PHE A 116 13.50 -4.21 5.67
C PHE A 116 13.92 -5.15 4.54
N ARG A 117 14.86 -6.07 4.80
CA ARG A 117 15.27 -7.11 3.83
C ARG A 117 14.11 -8.00 3.40
N ARG A 118 13.20 -8.36 4.31
CA ARG A 118 11.99 -9.13 3.98
C ARG A 118 11.02 -8.34 3.09
N ARG A 119 10.88 -7.03 3.30
CA ARG A 119 9.96 -6.17 2.53
C ARG A 119 10.50 -5.74 1.16
N GLN A 120 11.82 -5.81 0.91
CA GLN A 120 12.41 -5.54 -0.41
C GLN A 120 11.88 -6.45 -1.53
N GLY A 121 11.34 -7.63 -1.21
CA GLY A 121 10.63 -8.47 -2.20
C GLY A 121 9.41 -7.77 -2.83
N LEU A 122 8.70 -6.93 -2.07
CA LEU A 122 7.52 -6.18 -2.55
C LEU A 122 7.91 -4.98 -3.43
N VAL A 123 9.09 -4.40 -3.21
CA VAL A 123 9.61 -3.27 -4.01
C VAL A 123 9.88 -3.71 -5.46
N ARG A 124 10.34 -4.94 -5.69
CA ARG A 124 10.50 -5.49 -7.05
C ARG A 124 9.17 -5.61 -7.81
N THR A 125 8.08 -5.90 -7.11
CA THR A 125 6.74 -5.90 -7.69
C THR A 125 6.28 -4.47 -8.02
N ALA A 126 6.56 -3.50 -7.14
CA ALA A 126 6.28 -2.09 -7.39
C ALA A 126 7.05 -1.55 -8.61
N GLU A 127 8.31 -1.96 -8.79
CA GLU A 127 9.10 -1.63 -9.98
C GLU A 127 8.51 -2.24 -11.26
N THR A 128 8.09 -3.50 -11.22
CA THR A 128 7.47 -4.17 -12.37
C THR A 128 6.15 -3.50 -12.77
N SER A 129 5.32 -3.14 -11.79
CA SER A 129 4.07 -2.41 -12.01
C SER A 129 4.32 -0.99 -12.56
N SER A 130 5.35 -0.31 -12.05
CA SER A 130 5.74 1.03 -12.52
C SER A 130 6.30 0.98 -13.95
N ARG A 131 7.07 -0.06 -14.30
CA ARG A 131 7.52 -0.32 -15.67
C ARG A 131 6.35 -0.57 -16.61
N LEU A 132 5.33 -1.30 -16.15
CA LEU A 132 4.11 -1.53 -16.93
C LEU A 132 3.36 -0.21 -17.19
N VAL A 133 3.21 0.65 -16.17
CA VAL A 133 2.59 1.97 -16.30
C VAL A 133 3.41 2.88 -17.22
N ALA A 134 4.74 2.84 -17.14
CA ALA A 134 5.63 3.61 -18.01
C ALA A 134 5.55 3.17 -19.48
N ILE A 135 5.38 1.87 -19.74
CA ILE A 135 5.13 1.35 -21.10
C ILE A 135 3.76 1.83 -21.61
N LEU A 136 2.71 1.81 -20.78
CA LEU A 136 1.38 2.31 -21.13
C LEU A 136 1.34 3.83 -21.35
N ARG A 137 2.19 4.58 -20.65
CA ARG A 137 2.42 6.03 -20.87
C ARG A 137 3.31 6.31 -22.09
N GLY A 138 3.90 5.30 -22.72
CA GLY A 138 4.81 5.45 -23.85
C GLY A 138 6.19 6.01 -23.48
N GLU A 139 6.54 6.08 -22.19
CA GLU A 139 7.85 6.54 -21.70
C GLU A 139 8.98 5.53 -21.97
N ILE A 140 8.64 4.23 -22.12
CA ILE A 140 9.59 3.15 -22.41
C ILE A 140 9.12 2.41 -23.67
N ARG A 141 9.95 2.39 -24.71
CA ARG A 141 9.67 1.62 -25.93
C ARG A 141 10.00 0.14 -25.69
N PRO A 142 9.09 -0.80 -25.96
CA PRO A 142 9.37 -2.21 -25.76
C PRO A 142 10.55 -2.63 -26.66
N PRO A 143 11.49 -3.46 -26.15
CA PRO A 143 12.58 -3.98 -26.96
C PRO A 143 11.96 -4.71 -28.15
N LYS A 144 12.38 -4.30 -29.35
CA LYS A 144 11.92 -4.87 -30.61
C LYS A 144 12.46 -6.29 -30.67
N GLY A 145 11.63 -7.27 -30.31
CA GLY A 145 11.97 -8.68 -30.39
C GLY A 145 12.48 -8.99 -31.80
N ASP A 146 13.78 -9.18 -31.88
CA ASP A 146 14.44 -9.83 -32.99
C ASP A 146 13.82 -11.23 -33.11
N ARG A 147 13.11 -11.43 -34.21
CA ARG A 147 12.39 -12.66 -34.59
C ARG A 147 13.35 -13.84 -34.88
N SER A 148 14.49 -13.93 -34.21
CA SER A 148 15.52 -14.94 -34.44
C SER A 148 15.25 -16.27 -33.71
N VAL A 149 14.33 -16.31 -32.74
CA VAL A 149 14.10 -17.52 -31.91
C VAL A 149 12.93 -18.39 -32.39
N ALA A 150 12.10 -17.93 -33.33
CA ALA A 150 10.89 -18.67 -33.75
C ALA A 150 11.03 -19.41 -35.09
N THR A 151 12.24 -19.57 -35.65
CA THR A 151 12.42 -20.25 -36.94
C THR A 151 13.74 -21.01 -36.99
N SER A 152 13.88 -22.06 -36.17
CA SER A 152 14.85 -23.13 -36.46
C SER A 152 14.27 -24.54 -36.30
N GLU A 153 13.01 -24.68 -35.92
CA GLU A 153 12.42 -25.99 -35.62
C GLU A 153 11.09 -26.20 -36.35
N ARG A 154 11.13 -26.09 -37.69
CA ARG A 154 10.05 -26.61 -38.52
C ARG A 154 10.55 -27.14 -39.88
N ALA A 155 10.78 -28.46 -39.88
CA ALA A 155 10.57 -29.44 -40.96
C ALA A 155 11.60 -29.54 -42.11
N PRO A 156 11.63 -30.65 -42.92
CA PRO A 156 11.08 -32.01 -42.76
C PRO A 156 12.08 -33.16 -43.09
N ALA A 157 11.58 -34.39 -42.97
CA ALA A 157 12.20 -35.68 -43.30
C ALA A 157 12.56 -35.91 -44.80
N SER A 158 13.18 -37.07 -45.04
CA SER A 158 13.64 -37.72 -46.31
C SER A 158 15.08 -37.37 -46.72
N SER A 159 15.95 -38.28 -47.17
CA SER A 159 15.77 -39.60 -47.80
C SER A 159 17.04 -40.46 -47.64
N ASP A 160 16.83 -41.77 -47.53
CA ASP A 160 17.52 -42.89 -48.19
C ASP A 160 18.83 -42.66 -49.00
N SER A 161 19.66 -43.71 -49.01
CA SER A 161 20.64 -44.12 -50.03
C SER A 161 22.16 -44.01 -49.73
N ALA A 162 22.77 -45.22 -49.73
CA ALA A 162 24.08 -45.59 -50.29
C ALA A 162 25.39 -45.21 -49.54
N ALA A 163 25.96 -46.21 -48.84
CA ALA A 163 27.21 -46.92 -49.20
C ALA A 163 27.82 -47.61 -47.97
#